data_AF-A0A260ZJR4-F1
#
_entry.id   AF-A0A260ZJR4-F1
#
_cell.length_a   1.000
_cell.length_b   1.000
_cell.length_c   1.000
_cell.angle_alpha   90.00
_cell.angle_beta   90.00
_cell.angle_gamma   90.00
#
_symmetry.space_group_name_H-M   'P 1'
#
loop_
_entity.id
_entity.type
_entity.pdbx_description
1 polymer ?
#
loop_
_entity_poly.entity_id
_entity_poly.type
_entity_poly.pdbx_seq_one_letter_code
_entity_poly.pdbx_strand_id
1 'polypeptide(L)'
;MMTPSKPLSYLSSKCVALYMDANVRLQLYNRCPQFRTVHRSQTLRIRDLNVRPDNFEIDGTIYKLGVITQYTNKPNPNLVTLRNSRGGLQCDVDVYVGDGSREVEKRGAPNANQQITAAIS
;
A
#
# COMPACT_ATOMS: atom_id res chain seq x y z
N MET A 1 -36.04 -2.65 -11.83
CA MET A 1 -35.39 -1.74 -10.85
C MET A 1 -34.96 -2.58 -9.66
N MET A 2 -33.68 -2.53 -9.27
CA MET A 2 -33.17 -3.25 -8.11
C MET A 2 -33.40 -2.36 -6.88
N THR A 3 -34.26 -2.78 -5.97
CA THR A 3 -34.51 -2.01 -4.75
C THR A 3 -33.22 -2.00 -3.92
N PRO A 4 -32.78 -0.84 -3.40
CA PRO A 4 -31.63 -0.81 -2.50
C PRO A 4 -31.94 -1.70 -1.30
N SER A 5 -31.12 -2.72 -1.08
CA SER A 5 -31.27 -3.57 0.11
C SER A 5 -31.09 -2.70 1.35
N LYS A 6 -32.01 -2.81 2.31
CA LYS A 6 -31.92 -2.06 3.57
C LYS A 6 -30.61 -2.42 4.28
N PRO A 7 -29.78 -1.44 4.66
CA PRO A 7 -28.53 -1.72 5.37
C PRO A 7 -28.83 -2.35 6.74
N LEU A 8 -27.89 -3.16 7.22
CA LEU A 8 -27.96 -3.77 8.55
C LEU A 8 -28.08 -2.69 9.63
N SER A 9 -28.80 -3.00 10.71
CA SER A 9 -28.82 -2.13 11.89
C SER A 9 -27.42 -2.03 12.51
N TYR A 10 -27.16 -0.97 13.28
CA TYR A 10 -25.85 -0.75 13.89
C TYR A 10 -25.42 -1.90 14.81
N LEU A 11 -26.34 -2.40 15.65
CA LEU A 11 -26.07 -3.54 16.54
C LEU A 11 -25.78 -4.83 15.76
N SER A 12 -26.56 -5.10 14.71
CA SER A 12 -26.33 -6.27 13.85
C SER A 12 -24.98 -6.15 13.14
N SER A 13 -24.65 -4.96 12.64
CA SER A 13 -23.38 -4.69 11.97
C SER A 13 -22.18 -4.90 12.91
N LYS A 14 -22.30 -4.55 14.19
CA LYS A 14 -21.26 -4.83 15.20
C LYS A 14 -21.02 -6.32 15.35
N CYS A 15 -22.09 -7.10 15.53
CA CYS A 15 -22.00 -8.54 15.67
C CYS A 15 -21.36 -9.16 14.43
N VAL A 16 -21.84 -8.80 13.24
CA VAL A 16 -21.30 -9.28 11.97
C VAL A 16 -19.82 -8.88 11.82
N ALA A 17 -19.45 -7.63 12.12
CA ALA A 17 -18.07 -7.17 12.03
C ALA A 17 -17.12 -7.97 12.95
N LEU A 18 -17.57 -8.38 14.14
CA LEU A 18 -16.76 -9.13 15.10
C LEU A 18 -16.38 -10.53 14.59
N TYR A 19 -17.25 -11.19 13.81
CA TYR A 19 -17.07 -12.55 13.31
C TYR A 19 -16.76 -12.64 11.81
N MET A 20 -16.72 -11.52 11.12
CA MET A 20 -16.36 -11.46 9.71
C MET A 20 -14.88 -11.79 9.51
N ASP A 21 -14.59 -12.49 8.41
CA ASP A 21 -13.21 -12.71 7.94
C ASP A 21 -12.43 -11.39 7.86
N ALA A 22 -11.19 -11.40 8.33
CA ALA A 22 -10.39 -10.19 8.48
C ALA A 22 -10.18 -9.48 7.14
N ASN A 23 -9.90 -10.24 6.07
CA ASN A 23 -9.59 -9.70 4.75
C ASN A 23 -10.83 -9.09 4.10
N VAL A 24 -11.98 -9.75 4.20
CA VAL A 24 -13.27 -9.21 3.77
C VAL A 24 -13.61 -7.93 4.52
N ARG A 25 -13.37 -7.91 5.83
CA ARG A 25 -13.66 -6.75 6.69
C ARG A 25 -12.78 -5.55 6.34
N LEU A 26 -11.50 -5.76 6.01
CA LEU A 26 -10.59 -4.70 5.56
C LEU A 26 -11.00 -4.15 4.18
N GLN A 27 -11.43 -5.01 3.25
CA GLN A 27 -11.96 -4.55 1.95
C GLN A 27 -13.23 -3.70 2.13
N LEU A 28 -14.12 -4.12 3.03
CA LEU A 28 -15.34 -3.39 3.32
C LEU A 28 -15.05 -2.03 3.96
N TYR A 29 -14.06 -1.95 4.86
CA TYR A 29 -13.60 -0.69 5.44
C TYR A 29 -13.13 0.32 4.38
N ASN A 30 -12.44 -0.17 3.35
CA ASN A 30 -11.94 0.68 2.27
C ASN A 30 -13.08 1.16 1.34
N ARG A 31 -13.98 0.25 0.94
CA ARG A 31 -15.05 0.54 -0.02
C ARG A 31 -16.25 1.29 0.59
N CYS A 32 -16.53 1.10 1.87
CA CYS A 32 -17.76 1.58 2.51
C CYS A 32 -17.46 2.51 3.71
N PRO A 33 -17.49 3.85 3.51
CA PRO A 33 -17.22 4.81 4.58
C PRO A 33 -18.13 4.66 5.81
N GLN A 34 -19.41 4.30 5.61
CA GLN A 34 -20.38 4.11 6.69
C GLN A 34 -20.00 2.94 7.62
N PHE A 35 -19.28 1.94 7.12
CA PHE A 35 -18.85 0.79 7.90
C PHE A 35 -17.68 1.12 8.85
N ARG A 36 -16.95 2.22 8.61
CA ARG A 36 -15.77 2.60 9.41
C ARG A 36 -16.11 2.79 10.89
N THR A 37 -17.28 3.33 11.21
CA THR A 37 -17.75 3.53 12.59
C THR A 37 -17.94 2.20 13.31
N VAL A 38 -18.53 1.21 12.64
CA VAL A 38 -18.71 -0.14 13.17
C VAL A 38 -17.35 -0.83 13.32
N HIS A 39 -16.51 -0.75 12.29
CA HIS A 39 -15.18 -1.34 12.30
C HIS A 39 -14.33 -0.83 13.46
N ARG A 40 -14.31 0.49 13.73
CA ARG A 40 -13.56 1.07 14.85
C ARG A 40 -14.09 0.66 16.22
N SER A 41 -15.36 0.28 16.31
CA SER A 41 -15.99 -0.11 17.57
C SER A 41 -15.77 -1.56 17.97
N GLN A 42 -15.22 -2.39 17.07
CA GLN A 42 -15.05 -3.83 17.29
C GLN A 42 -13.61 -4.23 17.01
N THR A 43 -13.02 -5.10 17.84
CA THR A 43 -11.68 -5.64 17.58
C THR A 43 -11.66 -6.46 16.28
N LEU A 44 -10.57 -6.36 15.51
CA LEU A 44 -10.33 -7.21 14.34
C LEU A 44 -9.72 -8.54 14.82
N ARG A 45 -10.35 -9.67 14.50
CA ARG A 45 -9.84 -11.00 14.82
C ARG A 45 -9.08 -11.55 13.62
N ILE A 46 -7.79 -11.81 13.82
CA ILE A 46 -6.88 -12.38 12.83
C ILE A 46 -6.45 -13.75 13.38
N ARG A 47 -6.42 -14.78 12.53
CA ARG A 47 -5.93 -16.12 12.92
C ARG A 47 -4.41 -16.14 12.87
N ASP A 48 -3.85 -15.72 11.75
CA ASP A 48 -2.42 -15.75 11.48
C ASP A 48 -1.93 -14.39 10.98
N LEU A 49 -0.90 -13.86 11.64
CA LEU A 49 -0.22 -12.63 11.25
C LEU A 49 1.27 -12.93 11.05
N ASN A 50 1.75 -12.77 9.82
CA ASN A 50 3.17 -12.84 9.52
C ASN A 50 3.68 -11.46 9.06
N VAL A 51 4.63 -10.90 9.79
CA VAL A 51 5.21 -9.59 9.48
C VAL A 51 6.58 -9.81 8.86
N ARG A 52 6.77 -9.28 7.65
CA ARG A 52 8.03 -9.32 6.90
C ARG A 52 8.53 -7.88 6.66
N PRO A 53 9.80 -7.68 6.29
CA PRO A 53 10.35 -6.35 6.06
C PRO A 53 9.60 -5.53 4.99
N ASP A 54 9.07 -6.17 3.96
CA ASP A 54 8.44 -5.52 2.79
C ASP A 54 6.92 -5.69 2.73
N ASN A 55 6.35 -6.56 3.56
CA ASN A 55 4.93 -6.92 3.53
C ASN A 55 4.45 -7.49 4.86
N PHE A 56 3.14 -7.58 5.03
CA PHE A 56 2.54 -8.36 6.09
C PHE A 56 1.46 -9.27 5.51
N GLU A 57 1.30 -10.43 6.09
CA GLU A 57 0.34 -11.44 5.66
C GLU A 57 -0.68 -11.67 6.76
N ILE A 58 -1.96 -11.53 6.42
CA ILE A 58 -3.11 -11.72 7.31
C ILE A 58 -3.93 -12.87 6.76
N ASP A 59 -4.04 -13.97 7.51
CA ASP A 59 -4.83 -15.14 7.15
C ASP A 59 -4.57 -15.62 5.70
N GLY A 60 -3.29 -15.65 5.29
CA GLY A 60 -2.86 -16.06 3.95
C GLY A 60 -2.92 -14.96 2.86
N THR A 61 -3.41 -13.75 3.19
CA THR A 61 -3.47 -12.62 2.25
C THR A 61 -2.30 -11.67 2.49
N ILE A 62 -1.50 -11.44 1.44
CA ILE A 62 -0.33 -10.54 1.48
C ILE A 62 -0.77 -9.09 1.23
N TYR A 63 -0.40 -8.22 2.17
CA TYR A 63 -0.57 -6.78 2.10
C TYR A 63 0.79 -6.11 2.02
N LYS A 64 0.89 -5.09 1.17
CA LYS A 64 2.09 -4.27 1.00
C LYS A 64 1.78 -2.81 1.32
N LEU A 65 2.70 -2.16 2.01
CA LEU A 65 2.64 -0.72 2.23
C LEU A 65 3.37 -0.02 1.08
N GLY A 66 2.74 1.01 0.52
CA GLY A 66 3.35 1.82 -0.54
C GLY A 66 3.11 3.30 -0.32
N VAL A 67 4.16 4.09 -0.53
CA VAL A 67 4.16 5.55 -0.43
C VAL A 67 3.82 6.14 -1.78
N ILE A 68 2.73 6.89 -1.85
CA ILE A 68 2.32 7.63 -3.04
C ILE A 68 2.92 9.04 -2.97
N THR A 69 3.82 9.36 -3.89
CA THR A 69 4.45 10.69 -3.95
C THR A 69 3.62 11.62 -4.81
N GLN A 70 3.22 12.77 -4.28
CA GLN A 70 2.51 13.80 -5.04
C GLN A 70 3.23 15.15 -4.91
N TYR A 71 3.60 15.71 -6.05
CA TYR A 71 4.21 17.03 -6.12
C TYR A 71 3.10 18.09 -6.06
N THR A 72 3.18 19.00 -5.11
CA THR A 72 2.13 20.01 -4.86
C THR A 72 2.11 21.11 -5.91
N ASN A 73 3.29 21.53 -6.39
CA ASN A 73 3.44 22.70 -7.26
C ASN A 73 3.70 22.34 -8.74
N LYS A 74 3.85 21.05 -9.05
CA LYS A 74 4.20 20.56 -10.40
C LYS A 74 3.55 19.21 -10.64
N PRO A 75 3.26 18.83 -11.90
CA PRO A 75 2.84 17.47 -12.20
C PRO A 75 3.94 16.49 -11.79
N ASN A 76 3.52 15.30 -11.37
CA ASN A 76 4.43 14.22 -11.04
C ASN A 76 5.29 13.85 -12.28
N PRO A 77 6.61 13.70 -12.14
CA PRO A 77 7.45 13.14 -13.19
C PRO A 77 6.93 11.76 -13.64
N ASN A 78 7.13 11.40 -14.91
CA ASN A 78 6.61 10.15 -15.49
C ASN A 78 6.94 8.90 -14.66
N LEU A 79 8.17 8.82 -14.14
CA LEU A 79 8.61 7.72 -13.27
C LEU A 79 7.81 7.64 -11.96
N VAL A 80 7.50 8.79 -11.36
CA VAL A 80 6.70 8.88 -10.14
C VAL A 80 5.25 8.47 -10.41
N THR A 81 4.67 8.97 -11.50
CA THR A 81 3.31 8.60 -11.93
C THR A 81 3.18 7.09 -12.17
N LEU A 82 4.18 6.49 -12.84
CA LEU A 82 4.22 5.04 -13.07
C LEU A 82 4.39 4.23 -11.77
N ARG A 83 5.19 4.72 -10.82
CA ARG A 83 5.34 4.06 -9.51
C ARG A 83 4.05 4.14 -8.69
N ASN A 84 3.41 5.30 -8.65
CA ASN A 84 2.15 5.48 -7.94
C ASN A 84 1.04 4.58 -8.50
N SER A 85 0.95 4.42 -9.82
CA SER A 85 -0.04 3.52 -10.43
C SER A 85 0.19 2.04 -10.10
N ARG A 86 1.41 1.67 -9.70
CA ARG A 86 1.79 0.33 -9.22
C ARG A 86 1.69 0.17 -7.70
N GLY A 87 1.08 1.13 -7.00
CA GLY A 87 0.91 1.09 -5.55
C GLY A 87 1.96 1.87 -4.77
N GLY A 88 2.85 2.62 -5.43
CA GLY A 88 3.81 3.50 -4.78
C GLY A 88 5.15 2.83 -4.44
N LEU A 89 5.97 3.54 -3.67
CA LEU A 89 7.28 3.09 -3.24
C LEU A 89 7.19 2.30 -1.92
N GLN A 90 7.82 1.14 -1.84
CA GLN A 90 7.78 0.29 -0.64
C GLN A 90 8.84 0.63 0.41
N CYS A 91 9.77 1.53 0.10
CA CYS A 91 10.75 2.03 1.05
C CYS A 91 10.37 3.41 1.56
N ASP A 92 10.93 3.76 2.73
CA ASP A 92 10.80 5.09 3.30
C ASP A 92 11.33 6.13 2.30
N VAL A 93 10.59 7.24 2.18
CA VAL A 93 11.00 8.38 1.38
C VAL A 93 11.47 9.41 2.40
N ASP A 94 12.78 9.48 2.65
CA ASP A 94 13.30 10.55 3.47
C ASP A 94 13.01 11.91 2.80
N VAL A 95 12.82 12.94 3.62
CA VAL A 95 12.44 14.30 3.19
C VAL A 95 13.58 14.98 2.38
N TYR A 96 14.75 14.36 2.26
CA TYR A 96 15.96 14.95 1.67
C TYR A 96 16.26 14.47 0.25
N VAL A 97 15.65 13.39 -0.23
CA VAL A 97 15.79 12.98 -1.66
C VAL A 97 15.15 13.99 -2.63
N GLY A 98 14.38 14.97 -2.13
CA GLY A 98 13.71 16.00 -2.92
C GLY A 98 14.58 17.17 -3.42
N ASP A 99 15.79 17.36 -2.90
CA ASP A 99 16.70 18.44 -3.36
C ASP A 99 17.99 17.95 -4.06
N GLY A 100 18.28 16.65 -3.98
CA GLY A 100 19.52 16.05 -4.50
C GLY A 100 19.61 15.88 -6.02
N SER A 101 18.62 16.34 -6.80
CA SER A 101 18.67 16.28 -8.27
C SER A 101 19.65 17.29 -8.90
N ARG A 102 20.47 17.99 -8.11
CA ARG A 102 21.47 18.94 -8.62
C ARG A 102 22.88 18.38 -8.85
N GLU A 103 23.16 17.11 -8.57
CA GLU A 103 24.50 16.54 -8.85
C GLU A 103 24.48 15.11 -9.42
N VAL A 104 23.86 14.90 -10.59
CA VAL A 104 24.22 13.76 -11.46
C VAL A 104 24.34 14.17 -12.93
N GLU A 105 24.91 15.35 -13.20
CA GLU A 105 25.37 15.72 -14.57
C GLU A 105 26.88 16.01 -14.62
N LYS A 106 27.67 15.56 -13.64
CA LYS A 106 29.13 15.61 -13.72
C LYS A 106 29.78 14.38 -13.12
N ARG A 107 29.59 13.22 -13.75
CA ARG A 107 30.58 12.15 -13.72
C ARG A 107 30.59 11.50 -15.09
N GLY A 108 31.73 11.63 -15.77
CA GLY A 108 31.93 11.26 -17.15
C GLY A 108 31.54 9.81 -17.43
N ALA A 109 31.17 9.59 -18.70
CA ALA A 109 30.94 8.27 -19.27
C ALA A 109 32.02 7.27 -18.81
N PRO A 110 31.65 6.15 -18.18
CA PRO A 110 32.57 5.05 -18.03
C PRO A 110 32.77 4.39 -19.39
N ASN A 111 34.04 4.39 -19.76
CA ASN A 111 34.67 3.75 -20.90
C ASN A 111 34.15 2.30 -21.10
N ALA A 112 34.08 1.88 -22.36
CA ALA A 112 33.90 0.47 -22.71
C ALA A 112 34.98 -0.38 -22.04
N ASN A 113 34.60 -1.59 -21.61
CA ASN A 113 35.42 -2.62 -20.94
C ASN A 113 35.34 -2.63 -19.41
N GLN A 114 34.29 -3.26 -18.87
CA GLN A 114 34.48 -4.08 -17.67
C GLN A 114 33.57 -5.31 -17.70
N GLN A 115 34.23 -6.46 -17.60
CA GLN A 115 33.71 -7.80 -17.84
C GLN A 115 32.52 -8.15 -16.93
N ILE A 116 31.52 -8.77 -17.55
CA ILE A 116 30.52 -9.61 -16.89
C ILE A 116 31.26 -10.85 -16.39
N THR A 117 31.33 -11.10 -15.07
CA THR A 117 31.70 -12.41 -14.52
C THR A 117 31.13 -12.62 -13.11
N ALA A 118 30.48 -13.78 -12.95
CA ALA A 118 30.25 -14.58 -11.74
C ALA A 118 29.21 -14.08 -10.70
N ALA A 119 28.42 -14.95 -10.07
CA ALA A 119 28.24 -16.40 -10.20
C ALA A 119 26.93 -16.82 -9.51
N ILE A 120 26.40 -17.92 -10.01
CA ILE A 120 25.44 -18.80 -9.36
C ILE A 120 26.16 -19.57 -8.25
N SER A 121 25.51 -19.68 -7.08
CA SER A 121 25.56 -20.83 -6.17
C SER A 121 24.19 -20.99 -5.55
#